data_AF-A0A4U9IRA3-F1
#
_entry.id   AF-A0A4U9IRA3-F1
#
_cell.length_a   1.000
_cell.length_b   1.000
_cell.length_c   1.000
_cell.angle_alpha   90.00
_cell.angle_beta   90.00
_cell.angle_gamma   90.00
#
_symmetry.space_group_name_H-M   'P 1'
#
loop_
_entity.id
_entity.type
_entity.pdbx_description
1 polymer ?
#
loop_
_entity_poly.entity_id
_entity_poly.type
_entity_poly.pdbx_seq_one_letter_code
_entity_poly.pdbx_strand_id
1 'polypeptide(L)'
;MSDNNYQPAKVWEWKQNPNGGAFASINRPISGATHDKVLPVGSHPLQLYSLGTPNGQKVTILLEELLALGVTGAEYDAWLIRIGEGDQFSSGFVEVNPNSKIPALRDHSTTPANPRV
;
A
#
# COMPACT_ATOMS: atom_id res chain seq x y z
N MET A 1 -49.39 2.57 0.03
CA MET A 1 -48.06 3.15 0.33
C MET A 1 -47.05 2.08 -0.03
N SER A 2 -46.33 2.23 -1.14
CA SER A 2 -45.22 1.32 -1.47
C SER A 2 -44.09 1.60 -0.48
N ASP A 3 -43.68 0.60 0.29
CA ASP A 3 -42.53 0.70 1.18
C ASP A 3 -41.30 1.10 0.37
N ASN A 4 -40.84 2.33 0.57
CA ASN A 4 -39.71 2.93 -0.15
C ASN A 4 -38.37 2.43 0.41
N ASN A 5 -38.29 1.12 0.68
CA ASN A 5 -37.13 0.45 1.24
C ASN A 5 -36.14 0.13 0.12
N TYR A 6 -34.85 0.37 0.39
CA TYR A 6 -33.78 0.02 -0.54
C TYR A 6 -33.87 -1.46 -0.96
N GLN A 7 -33.82 -1.71 -2.26
CA GLN A 7 -33.76 -3.03 -2.85
C GLN A 7 -32.44 -3.15 -3.63
N PRO A 8 -31.49 -4.01 -3.22
CA PRO A 8 -30.28 -4.26 -3.99
C PRO A 8 -30.60 -4.75 -5.41
N ALA A 9 -29.83 -4.31 -6.39
CA ALA A 9 -29.94 -4.84 -7.75
C ALA A 9 -29.45 -6.30 -7.81
N LYS A 10 -30.00 -7.08 -8.76
CA LYS A 10 -29.58 -8.47 -9.00
C LYS A 10 -28.10 -8.60 -9.39
N VAL A 11 -27.59 -7.59 -10.09
CA VAL A 11 -26.17 -7.45 -10.42
C VAL A 11 -25.75 -6.08 -9.89
N TRP A 12 -24.67 -6.05 -9.10
CA TRP A 12 -24.14 -4.81 -8.57
C TRP A 12 -23.46 -4.00 -9.68
N GLU A 13 -23.70 -2.69 -9.68
CA GLU A 13 -23.08 -1.75 -10.62
C GLU A 13 -22.35 -0.67 -9.85
N TRP A 14 -21.15 -0.30 -10.31
CA TRP A 14 -20.40 0.80 -9.75
C TRP A 14 -20.95 2.14 -10.25
N LYS A 15 -21.95 2.67 -9.56
CA LYS A 15 -22.50 4.01 -9.81
C LYS A 15 -21.67 5.03 -9.04
N GLN A 16 -20.81 5.75 -9.75
CA GLN A 16 -19.97 6.78 -9.13
C GLN A 16 -20.84 7.84 -8.46
N ASN A 17 -20.70 7.96 -7.15
CA ASN A 17 -21.46 8.91 -6.34
C ASN A 17 -20.56 10.11 -6.01
N PRO A 18 -20.97 11.34 -6.35
CA PRO A 18 -20.23 12.54 -5.98
C PRO A 18 -20.04 12.72 -4.46
N ASN A 19 -20.82 12.04 -3.62
CA ASN A 19 -20.75 12.07 -2.14
C ASN A 19 -20.13 10.80 -1.53
N GLY A 20 -19.21 10.11 -2.21
CA GLY A 20 -18.65 8.81 -1.79
C GLY A 20 -17.72 8.81 -0.56
N GLY A 21 -17.63 9.91 0.19
CA GLY A 21 -16.76 10.05 1.37
C GLY A 21 -15.28 10.28 1.03
N ALA A 22 -14.43 10.29 2.08
CA ALA A 22 -13.02 10.70 1.99
C ALA A 22 -12.15 9.84 1.03
N PHE A 23 -12.57 8.60 0.74
CA PHE A 23 -11.83 7.67 -0.12
C PHE A 23 -12.53 7.41 -1.47
N ALA A 24 -13.54 8.22 -1.83
CA ALA A 24 -14.26 8.09 -3.10
C ALA A 24 -13.34 8.18 -4.32
N SER A 25 -12.28 8.99 -4.23
CA SER A 25 -11.30 9.19 -5.29
C SER A 25 -10.39 7.99 -5.53
N ILE A 26 -10.28 7.06 -4.58
CA ILE A 26 -9.31 5.95 -4.63
C ILE A 26 -9.94 4.56 -4.61
N ASN A 27 -11.12 4.40 -4.01
CA ASN A 27 -11.80 3.11 -3.95
C ASN A 27 -12.42 2.75 -5.30
N ARG A 28 -12.07 1.57 -5.83
CA ARG A 28 -12.51 1.08 -7.14
C ARG A 28 -12.86 -0.41 -7.06
N PRO A 29 -13.77 -0.90 -7.92
CA PRO A 29 -14.13 -2.32 -7.97
C PRO A 29 -13.09 -3.19 -8.72
N ILE A 30 -11.96 -2.60 -9.14
CA ILE A 30 -10.87 -3.25 -9.87
C ILE A 30 -9.53 -2.92 -9.22
N SER A 31 -8.57 -3.83 -9.33
CA SER A 31 -7.19 -3.64 -8.89
C SER A 31 -6.27 -3.17 -10.02
N GLY A 32 -4.98 -3.04 -9.74
CA GLY A 32 -3.95 -2.74 -10.72
C GLY A 32 -3.48 -1.29 -10.73
N ALA A 33 -2.38 -1.08 -11.45
CA ALA A 33 -1.72 0.21 -11.55
C ALA A 33 -2.57 1.22 -12.35
N THR A 34 -2.48 2.49 -11.97
CA THR A 34 -3.13 3.62 -12.66
C THR A 34 -2.16 4.55 -13.35
N HIS A 35 -0.88 4.49 -12.98
CA HIS A 35 0.15 5.36 -13.53
C HIS A 35 1.53 4.68 -13.42
N ASP A 36 2.40 5.02 -14.36
CA ASP A 36 3.77 4.56 -14.33
C ASP A 36 4.60 5.41 -13.37
N LYS A 37 5.20 4.76 -12.38
CA LYS A 37 6.12 5.41 -11.43
C LYS A 37 6.98 4.33 -10.79
N VAL A 38 8.29 4.46 -10.98
CA VAL A 38 9.29 3.60 -10.34
C VAL A 38 9.44 4.06 -8.88
N LEU A 39 9.59 3.10 -7.98
CA LEU A 39 9.82 3.39 -6.57
C LEU A 39 11.30 3.78 -6.32
N PRO A 40 11.57 4.74 -5.43
CA PRO A 40 12.93 5.01 -4.99
C PRO A 40 13.51 3.82 -4.23
N VAL A 41 14.83 3.63 -4.31
CA VAL A 41 15.59 2.61 -3.60
C VAL A 41 16.79 3.29 -2.96
N GLY A 42 16.94 3.17 -1.65
CA GLY A 42 18.05 3.75 -0.89
C GLY A 42 19.20 2.77 -0.68
N SER A 43 20.06 3.05 0.30
CA SER A 43 21.27 2.25 0.56
C SER A 43 21.06 1.08 1.51
N HIS A 44 19.95 1.05 2.26
CA HIS A 44 19.72 0.05 3.29
C HIS A 44 19.17 -1.26 2.71
N PRO A 45 19.42 -2.41 3.38
CA PRO A 45 18.98 -3.71 2.88
C PRO A 45 17.45 -3.83 2.78
N LEU A 46 16.70 -3.12 3.62
CA LEU A 46 15.24 -3.19 3.64
C LEU A 46 14.64 -1.90 3.07
N GLN A 47 13.82 -2.03 2.03
CA GLN A 47 13.11 -0.90 1.41
C GLN A 47 11.63 -0.95 1.81
N LEU A 48 11.21 -0.07 2.72
CA LEU A 48 9.84 -0.02 3.24
C LEU A 48 9.04 1.09 2.55
N TYR A 49 7.97 0.73 1.85
CA TYR A 49 7.01 1.66 1.24
C TYR A 49 5.75 1.70 2.08
N SER A 50 5.56 2.77 2.84
CA SER A 50 4.58 2.79 3.93
C SER A 50 3.98 4.17 4.22
N LEU A 51 3.09 4.20 5.21
CA LEU A 51 2.48 5.39 5.80
C LEU A 51 2.22 5.11 7.28
N GLY A 52 2.34 6.12 8.15
CA GLY A 52 2.19 6.04 9.61
C GLY A 52 0.78 5.69 10.15
N THR A 53 0.03 4.87 9.43
CA THR A 53 -1.21 4.22 9.87
C THR A 53 -0.91 3.14 10.93
N PRO A 54 -1.93 2.61 11.65
CA PRO A 54 -1.72 1.48 12.56
C PRO A 54 -1.06 0.25 11.92
N ASN A 55 -1.25 0.01 10.61
CA ASN A 55 -0.58 -1.09 9.92
C ASN A 55 0.88 -0.76 9.58
N GLY A 56 1.17 0.48 9.18
CA GLY A 56 2.55 0.90 8.89
C GLY A 56 3.40 0.99 10.16
N GLN A 57 2.83 1.47 11.27
CA GLN A 57 3.50 1.55 12.57
C GLN A 57 4.00 0.18 13.05
N LYS A 58 3.27 -0.91 12.80
CA LYS A 58 3.71 -2.27 13.17
C LYS A 58 5.11 -2.59 12.64
N VAL A 59 5.35 -2.25 11.37
CA VAL A 59 6.60 -2.62 10.69
C VAL A 59 7.74 -1.70 11.13
N THR A 60 7.51 -0.40 11.21
CA THR A 60 8.55 0.53 11.69
C THR A 60 8.92 0.24 13.14
N ILE A 61 7.94 -0.03 14.02
CA ILE A 61 8.21 -0.42 15.41
C ILE A 61 9.04 -1.71 15.45
N LEU A 62 8.68 -2.74 14.69
CA LEU A 62 9.46 -3.98 14.64
C LEU A 62 10.92 -3.73 14.20
N LEU A 63 11.13 -2.90 13.18
CA LEU A 63 12.47 -2.60 12.68
C LEU A 63 13.29 -1.83 13.73
N GLU A 64 12.70 -0.83 14.38
CA GLU A 64 13.36 -0.10 15.47
C GLU A 64 13.68 -1.01 16.68
N GLU A 65 12.78 -1.93 17.04
CA GLU A 65 13.02 -2.90 18.12
C GLU A 65 14.18 -3.86 17.77
N LEU A 66 14.30 -4.28 16.51
CA LEU A 66 15.43 -5.08 16.03
C LEU A 66 16.75 -4.29 16.05
N LEU A 67 16.71 -3.02 15.63
CA LEU A 67 17.87 -2.13 15.67
C LEU A 67 18.32 -1.88 17.12
N ALA A 68 17.39 -1.72 18.06
CA ALA A 68 17.68 -1.57 19.48
C ALA A 68 18.40 -2.81 20.07
N LEU A 69 18.17 -4.00 19.51
CA LEU A 69 18.88 -5.25 19.84
C LEU A 69 20.22 -5.41 19.08
N GLY A 70 20.62 -4.43 18.27
CA GLY A 70 21.88 -4.46 17.51
C GLY A 70 21.82 -5.28 16.22
N VAL A 71 20.62 -5.60 15.70
CA VAL A 71 20.46 -6.35 14.45
C VAL A 71 20.68 -5.42 13.26
N THR A 72 21.94 -5.27 12.82
CA THR A 72 22.32 -4.35 11.73
C THR A 72 21.68 -4.66 10.37
N GLY A 73 21.23 -5.90 10.15
CA GLY A 73 20.46 -6.27 8.96
C GLY A 73 19.06 -5.68 8.90
N ALA A 74 18.57 -5.06 9.98
CA ALA A 74 17.26 -4.43 10.06
C ALA A 74 17.26 -2.95 9.63
N GLU A 75 18.42 -2.39 9.26
CA GLU A 75 18.55 -1.06 8.70
C GLU A 75 17.62 -0.91 7.47
N TYR A 76 16.89 0.20 7.38
CA TYR A 76 15.83 0.36 6.40
C TYR A 76 15.68 1.79 5.87
N ASP A 77 15.28 1.90 4.60
CA ASP A 77 14.79 3.15 4.01
C ASP A 77 13.25 3.14 4.06
N ALA A 78 12.63 4.10 4.76
CA ALA A 78 11.18 4.26 4.82
C ALA A 78 10.68 5.36 3.87
N TRP A 79 10.12 4.92 2.74
CA TRP A 79 9.53 5.77 1.72
C TRP A 79 8.04 5.99 1.97
N LEU A 80 7.62 7.26 1.92
CA LEU A 80 6.24 7.66 2.13
C LEU A 80 5.35 7.32 0.92
N ILE A 81 4.23 6.65 1.17
CA ILE A 81 3.18 6.33 0.20
C ILE A 81 1.88 7.01 0.64
N ARG A 82 1.49 8.09 -0.03
CA ARG A 82 0.30 8.88 0.34
C ARG A 82 -0.96 8.20 -0.19
N ILE A 83 -1.58 7.35 0.63
CA ILE A 83 -2.73 6.54 0.18
C ILE A 83 -3.94 7.36 -0.29
N GLY A 84 -4.10 8.59 0.22
CA GLY A 84 -5.14 9.52 -0.20
C GLY A 84 -4.91 10.16 -1.58
N GLU A 85 -3.67 10.11 -2.07
CA GLU A 85 -3.25 10.64 -3.37
C GLU A 85 -3.08 9.54 -4.42
N GLY A 86 -3.23 8.27 -4.03
CA GLY A 86 -3.20 7.13 -4.95
C GLY A 86 -1.82 6.57 -5.26
N ASP A 87 -0.78 6.93 -4.50
CA ASP A 87 0.60 6.41 -4.68
C ASP A 87 0.68 4.87 -4.70
N GLN A 88 -0.21 4.19 -3.96
CA GLN A 88 -0.32 2.74 -3.89
C GLN A 88 -0.76 2.07 -5.22
N PHE A 89 -1.17 2.87 -6.20
CA PHE A 89 -1.54 2.42 -7.54
C PHE A 89 -0.48 2.76 -8.60
N SER A 90 0.73 3.17 -8.19
CA SER A 90 1.86 3.24 -9.12
C SER A 90 2.26 1.84 -9.61
N SER A 91 2.79 1.74 -10.83
CA SER A 91 3.33 0.48 -11.36
C SER A 91 4.37 -0.13 -10.41
N GLY A 92 5.32 0.66 -9.92
CA GLY A 92 6.33 0.19 -8.98
C GLY A 92 5.75 -0.30 -7.65
N PHE A 93 4.72 0.35 -7.08
CA PHE A 93 4.08 -0.14 -5.86
C PHE A 93 3.28 -1.42 -6.08
N VAL A 94 2.58 -1.54 -7.21
CA VAL A 94 1.81 -2.73 -7.57
C VAL A 94 2.71 -3.94 -7.82
N GLU A 95 3.93 -3.74 -8.32
CA GLU A 95 4.95 -4.79 -8.43
C GLU A 95 5.38 -5.35 -7.07
N VAL A 96 5.47 -4.50 -6.04
CA VAL A 96 5.79 -4.95 -4.68
C VAL A 96 4.54 -5.56 -4.01
N ASN A 97 3.37 -4.93 -4.16
CA ASN A 97 2.12 -5.41 -3.59
C ASN A 97 0.94 -5.24 -4.58
N PRO A 98 0.47 -6.31 -5.23
CA PRO A 98 -0.64 -6.24 -6.19
C PRO A 98 -1.99 -5.90 -5.54
N ASN A 99 -2.08 -5.95 -4.21
CA ASN A 99 -3.26 -5.51 -3.45
C ASN A 99 -3.30 -3.98 -3.24
N SER A 100 -2.25 -3.23 -3.62
CA SER A 100 -2.17 -1.78 -3.46
C SER A 100 -2.48 -1.31 -2.02
N LYS A 101 -1.86 -1.96 -1.02
CA LYS A 101 -1.95 -1.55 0.39
C LYS A 101 -0.58 -1.44 1.02
N ILE A 102 -0.41 -0.44 1.87
CA ILE A 102 0.73 -0.33 2.78
C ILE A 102 0.50 -1.18 4.05
N PRO A 103 1.57 -1.51 4.80
CA PRO A 103 2.98 -1.44 4.39
C PRO A 103 3.31 -2.48 3.31
N ALA A 104 4.30 -2.18 2.47
CA ALA A 104 4.92 -3.12 1.54
C ALA A 104 6.45 -2.97 1.67
N LEU A 105 7.19 -4.08 1.67
CA LEU A 105 8.63 -4.08 1.91
C LEU A 105 9.30 -4.91 0.83
N ARG A 106 10.47 -4.48 0.33
CA ARG A 106 11.33 -5.29 -0.54
C ARG A 106 12.67 -5.53 0.16
N ASP A 107 13.10 -6.78 0.22
CA ASP A 107 14.38 -7.19 0.82
C ASP A 107 15.48 -7.26 -0.25
N HIS A 108 16.43 -6.32 -0.15
CA HIS A 108 17.61 -6.18 -1.01
C HIS A 108 18.89 -6.72 -0.36
N SER A 109 18.80 -7.48 0.74
CA SER A 109 19.98 -8.05 1.44
C SER A 109 20.72 -9.13 0.65
N THR A 110 20.14 -9.64 -0.44
CA THR A 110 20.71 -10.71 -1.27
C THR A 110 20.73 -10.34 -2.75
N THR A 111 21.60 -11.00 -3.54
CA THR A 111 21.71 -10.81 -4.99
C THR A 111 21.47 -12.14 -5.73
N PRO A 112 20.48 -12.21 -6.65
CA PRO A 112 19.51 -11.17 -6.94
C PRO A 112 18.57 -10.93 -5.76
N ALA A 113 18.03 -9.71 -5.64
CA ALA A 113 17.04 -9.39 -4.62
C ALA A 113 15.85 -10.36 -4.72
N ASN A 114 15.29 -10.74 -3.58
CA ASN A 114 14.22 -11.73 -3.54
C ASN A 114 12.99 -11.18 -4.30
N PRO A 115 12.56 -11.82 -5.41
CA PRO A 115 11.48 -11.27 -6.23
C PRO A 115 10.07 -11.47 -5.64
N ARG A 116 9.95 -12.08 -4.46
CA ARG A 116 8.67 -12.60 -3.93
C ARG A 116 8.27 -12.13 -2.53
N VAL A 117 9.01 -11.19 -1.95
CA VAL A 117 8.66 -10.62 -0.63
C VAL A 117 8.69 -9.11 -0.70
#